data_AF-A0A8F4KJV8-F1
#
_entry.id   AF-A0A8F4KJV8-F1
#
_cell.length_a   1.000
_cell.length_b   1.000
_cell.length_c   1.000
_cell.angle_alpha   90.00
_cell.angle_beta   90.00
_cell.angle_gamma   90.00
#
_symmetry.space_group_name_H-M   'P 1'
#
loop_
_entity.id
_entity.type
_entity.pdbx_description
1 polymer ?
#
loop_
_entity_poly.entity_id
_entity_poly.type
_entity_poly.pdbx_seq_one_letter_code
_entity_poly.pdbx_strand_id
1 'polypeptide(L)'
;MHACASFSSHKVHLASQLRALLARRSRRRRHALRWMLATLEVGHAVIDLRDEAAHAEYVQALHPRWSAAVDRMLDHLAQLFERPDARALERAVVSVRSAIWIAQDVLDAVRTSPDRRHDMQRILSCLHFVRTALLDKDAPFKQR
;
A
#
# COMPACT_ATOMS: atom_id res chain seq x y z
N MET A 1 9.45 23.27 4.06
CA MET A 1 9.37 22.79 2.66
C MET A 1 10.77 22.29 2.28
N HIS A 2 10.94 21.05 1.78
CA HIS A 2 12.18 20.35 1.35
C HIS A 2 12.65 19.07 2.09
N ALA A 3 11.86 18.43 2.97
CA ALA A 3 12.26 17.13 3.56
C ALA A 3 11.58 15.89 2.93
N CYS A 4 10.47 16.04 2.20
CA CYS A 4 9.69 14.88 1.74
C CYS A 4 10.08 14.34 0.34
N ALA A 5 10.95 15.04 -0.39
CA ALA A 5 11.34 14.63 -1.75
C ALA A 5 12.54 13.66 -1.79
N SER A 6 13.35 13.59 -0.73
CA SER A 6 14.59 12.79 -0.71
C SER A 6 14.42 11.37 -0.16
N PHE A 7 13.35 11.09 0.60
CA PHE A 7 13.15 9.75 1.18
C PHE A 7 12.44 8.79 0.21
N SER A 8 11.51 9.31 -0.60
CA SER A 8 10.84 8.56 -1.67
C SER A 8 11.80 8.20 -2.82
N SER A 9 12.88 8.97 -3.01
CA SER A 9 13.81 8.78 -4.14
C SER A 9 14.72 7.57 -3.97
N HIS A 10 15.17 7.22 -2.76
CA HIS A 10 15.99 6.01 -2.55
C HIS A 10 15.20 4.70 -2.75
N LYS A 11 13.92 4.65 -2.34
CA LYS A 11 13.07 3.44 -2.43
C LYS A 11 12.59 3.17 -3.86
N VAL A 12 12.13 4.20 -4.57
CA VAL A 12 11.81 4.11 -6.01
C VAL A 12 13.07 3.77 -6.82
N HIS A 13 14.25 4.19 -6.37
CA HIS A 13 15.50 3.89 -7.04
C HIS A 13 15.87 2.40 -6.97
N LEU A 14 15.74 1.73 -5.81
CA LEU A 14 15.95 0.29 -5.71
C LEU A 14 14.93 -0.52 -6.52
N ALA A 15 13.64 -0.14 -6.45
CA ALA A 15 12.59 -0.74 -7.25
C ALA A 15 12.83 -0.56 -8.76
N SER A 16 13.29 0.61 -9.20
CA SER A 16 13.60 0.89 -10.60
C SER A 16 14.89 0.21 -11.08
N GLN A 17 15.92 0.11 -10.23
CA GLN A 17 17.12 -0.70 -10.51
C GLN A 17 16.78 -2.18 -10.69
N LEU A 18 15.95 -2.74 -9.80
CA LEU A 18 15.47 -4.12 -9.93
C LEU A 18 14.62 -4.32 -11.19
N ARG A 19 13.77 -3.35 -11.55
CA ARG A 19 13.00 -3.37 -12.81
C ARG A 19 13.91 -3.37 -14.03
N ALA A 20 15.00 -2.60 -14.04
CA ALA A 20 15.97 -2.62 -15.14
C ALA A 20 16.65 -3.99 -15.29
N LEU A 21 16.94 -4.67 -14.18
CA LEU A 21 17.54 -6.02 -14.18
C LEU A 21 16.60 -7.11 -14.70
N LEU A 22 15.28 -6.90 -14.73
CA LEU A 22 14.32 -7.86 -15.28
C LEU A 22 14.46 -8.07 -16.79
N ALA A 23 14.97 -7.08 -17.54
CA ALA A 23 14.99 -7.09 -19.01
C ALA A 23 15.87 -8.21 -19.62
N ARG A 24 16.89 -8.71 -18.90
CA ARG A 24 17.92 -9.62 -19.44
C ARG A 24 17.96 -11.01 -18.79
N ARG A 25 16.91 -11.42 -18.06
CA ARG A 25 16.92 -12.65 -17.22
C ARG A 25 16.00 -13.74 -17.73
N SER A 26 16.26 -15.00 -17.36
CA SER A 26 15.37 -16.14 -17.67
C SER A 26 13.97 -15.98 -17.03
N ARG A 27 12.96 -16.68 -17.58
CA ARG A 27 11.56 -16.59 -17.12
C ARG A 27 11.41 -16.82 -15.60
N ARG A 28 12.12 -17.81 -15.05
CA ARG A 28 12.13 -18.13 -13.61
C ARG A 28 12.72 -17.00 -12.76
N ARG A 29 13.85 -16.40 -13.19
CA ARG A 29 14.47 -15.27 -12.49
C ARG A 29 13.59 -14.02 -12.55
N ARG A 30 12.94 -13.74 -13.69
CA ARG A 30 11.99 -12.62 -13.80
C ARG A 30 10.79 -12.79 -12.87
N HIS A 31 10.28 -14.01 -12.74
CA HIS A 31 9.18 -14.31 -11.83
C HIS A 31 9.57 -14.08 -10.36
N ALA A 32 10.73 -14.59 -9.94
CA ALA A 32 11.24 -14.37 -8.58
C ALA A 32 11.48 -12.88 -8.26
N LEU A 33 12.05 -12.12 -9.20
CA LEU A 33 12.27 -10.68 -9.03
C LEU A 33 10.96 -9.88 -8.95
N ARG A 34 9.92 -10.26 -9.71
CA ARG A 34 8.59 -9.65 -9.57
C ARG A 34 7.97 -9.93 -8.19
N TRP A 35 8.13 -11.14 -7.66
CA TRP A 35 7.75 -11.48 -6.30
C TRP A 35 8.46 -10.61 -5.27
N MET A 36 9.78 -10.54 -5.36
CA MET A 36 10.58 -9.70 -4.46
C MET A 36 10.15 -8.23 -4.52
N LEU A 37 9.94 -7.70 -5.71
CA LEU A 37 9.51 -6.31 -5.90
C LEU A 37 8.13 -6.05 -5.28
N ALA A 38 7.15 -6.92 -5.56
CA ALA A 38 5.80 -6.78 -5.00
C ALA A 38 5.80 -6.89 -3.47
N THR A 39 6.58 -7.82 -2.90
CA THR A 39 6.75 -7.95 -1.44
C THR A 39 7.35 -6.68 -0.84
N LEU A 40 8.40 -6.12 -1.46
CA LEU A 40 9.01 -4.89 -0.98
C LEU A 40 8.04 -3.71 -1.09
N GLU A 41 7.42 -3.50 -2.25
CA GLU A 41 6.52 -2.37 -2.46
C GLU A 41 5.31 -2.41 -1.51
N VAL A 42 4.61 -3.55 -1.43
CA VAL A 42 3.46 -3.67 -0.53
C VAL A 42 3.89 -3.63 0.94
N GLY A 43 4.96 -4.34 1.30
CA GLY A 43 5.45 -4.42 2.67
C GLY A 43 5.85 -3.05 3.23
N HIS A 44 6.57 -2.23 2.45
CA HIS A 44 6.94 -0.89 2.88
C HIS A 44 5.73 0.01 3.10
N ALA A 45 4.76 0.01 2.18
CA ALA A 45 3.58 0.84 2.34
C ALA A 45 2.70 0.40 3.51
N VAL A 46 2.69 -0.89 3.86
CA VAL A 46 2.01 -1.40 5.05
C VAL A 46 2.70 -0.97 6.34
N ILE A 47 4.04 -0.99 6.38
CA ILE A 47 4.81 -0.50 7.54
C ILE A 47 4.56 1.00 7.72
N ASP A 48 4.76 1.78 6.65
CA ASP A 48 4.53 3.23 6.67
C ASP A 48 3.06 3.50 7.11
N LEU A 49 2.07 2.78 6.58
CA LEU A 49 0.67 2.92 7.00
C LEU A 49 0.45 2.68 8.50
N ARG A 50 1.09 1.64 9.08
CA ARG A 50 0.94 1.33 10.50
C ARG A 50 1.51 2.45 11.36
N ASP A 51 2.66 2.99 10.97
CA ASP A 51 3.27 4.11 11.65
C ASP A 51 2.35 5.34 11.58
N GLU A 52 1.86 5.70 10.39
CA GLU A 52 0.94 6.83 10.24
C GLU A 52 -0.38 6.64 11.01
N ALA A 53 -0.94 5.44 11.00
CA ALA A 53 -2.18 5.13 11.71
C ALA A 53 -2.01 5.21 13.23
N ALA A 54 -0.83 4.86 13.75
CA ALA A 54 -0.51 5.00 15.17
C ALA A 54 -0.39 6.47 15.60
N HIS A 55 0.09 7.35 14.72
CA HIS A 55 0.13 8.79 15.00
C HIS A 55 -1.26 9.43 14.96
N ALA A 56 -2.17 8.88 14.14
CA ALA A 56 -3.51 9.41 13.92
C ALA A 56 -4.59 8.72 14.79
N GLU A 57 -4.37 8.55 16.09
CA GLU A 57 -5.31 7.84 17.00
C GLU A 57 -6.75 8.41 16.97
N TYR A 58 -6.89 9.71 16.68
CA TYR A 58 -8.18 10.39 16.57
C TYR A 58 -9.07 9.81 15.46
N VAL A 59 -8.51 9.12 14.46
CA VAL A 59 -9.24 8.58 13.31
C VAL A 59 -10.29 7.57 13.76
N GLN A 60 -9.98 6.74 14.75
CA GLN A 60 -10.92 5.73 15.26
C GLN A 60 -12.15 6.37 15.91
N ALA A 61 -11.99 7.52 16.57
CA ALA A 61 -13.09 8.29 17.15
C ALA A 61 -13.96 8.96 16.07
N LEU A 62 -13.35 9.38 14.95
CA LEU A 62 -14.07 10.01 13.83
C LEU A 62 -14.78 8.99 12.93
N HIS A 63 -14.23 7.78 12.79
CA HIS A 63 -14.84 6.73 11.98
C HIS A 63 -14.67 5.35 12.64
N PRO A 64 -15.69 4.84 13.37
CA PRO A 64 -15.57 3.63 14.20
C PRO A 64 -15.17 2.34 13.49
N ARG A 65 -15.30 2.30 12.16
CA ARG A 65 -14.91 1.14 11.34
C ARG A 65 -13.45 1.19 10.86
N TRP A 66 -12.69 2.22 11.19
CA TRP A 66 -11.32 2.42 10.71
C TRP A 66 -10.42 1.23 11.04
N SER A 67 -10.26 0.90 12.32
CA SER A 67 -9.40 -0.23 12.73
C SER A 67 -9.82 -1.53 12.05
N ALA A 68 -11.11 -1.87 12.07
CA ALA A 68 -11.62 -3.08 11.44
C ALA A 68 -11.40 -3.13 9.91
N ALA A 69 -11.40 -1.99 9.22
CA ALA A 69 -11.13 -1.92 7.79
C ALA A 69 -9.63 -2.11 7.49
N VAL A 70 -8.75 -1.51 8.30
CA VAL A 70 -7.30 -1.70 8.20
C VAL A 70 -6.93 -3.15 8.51
N ASP A 71 -7.44 -3.73 9.60
CA ASP A 71 -7.17 -5.12 9.98
C ASP A 71 -7.59 -6.09 8.87
N ARG A 72 -8.81 -5.95 8.35
CA ARG A 72 -9.31 -6.76 7.23
C ARG A 72 -8.43 -6.62 5.98
N MET A 73 -7.94 -5.41 5.71
CA MET A 73 -7.03 -5.18 4.60
C MET A 73 -5.70 -5.91 4.80
N LEU A 74 -5.13 -5.85 6.01
CA LEU A 74 -3.89 -6.55 6.35
C LEU A 74 -4.06 -8.07 6.25
N ASP A 75 -5.18 -8.62 6.72
CA ASP A 75 -5.49 -10.04 6.62
C ASP A 75 -5.62 -10.51 5.17
N HIS A 76 -6.33 -9.75 4.32
CA HIS A 76 -6.44 -10.10 2.91
C HIS A 76 -5.11 -9.98 2.16
N LEU A 77 -4.26 -9.02 2.53
CA LEU A 77 -2.90 -8.94 2.01
C LEU A 77 -2.09 -10.16 2.43
N ALA A 78 -2.12 -10.55 3.71
CA ALA A 78 -1.43 -11.75 4.19
C ALA A 78 -1.86 -13.00 3.42
N GLN A 79 -3.18 -13.21 3.26
CA GLN A 79 -3.74 -14.32 2.49
C GLN A 79 -3.26 -14.32 1.02
N LEU A 80 -3.22 -13.15 0.38
CA LEU A 80 -2.76 -13.02 -1.00
C LEU A 80 -1.29 -13.43 -1.16
N PHE A 81 -0.43 -13.02 -0.24
CA PHE A 81 0.99 -13.35 -0.28
C PHE A 81 1.28 -14.81 0.12
N GLU A 82 0.44 -15.42 0.95
CA GLU A 82 0.54 -16.85 1.28
C GLU A 82 0.09 -17.72 0.09
N ARG A 83 -1.07 -17.40 -0.50
CA ARG A 83 -1.70 -18.19 -1.57
C ARG A 83 -2.22 -17.26 -2.68
N PRO A 84 -1.37 -16.92 -3.66
CA PRO A 84 -1.75 -15.99 -4.70
C PRO A 84 -2.70 -16.62 -5.72
N ASP A 85 -3.94 -16.16 -5.66
CA ASP A 85 -4.97 -16.46 -6.65
C ASP A 85 -5.83 -15.22 -6.96
N ALA A 86 -6.65 -15.32 -8.01
CA ALA A 86 -7.47 -14.21 -8.47
C ALA A 86 -8.49 -13.73 -7.43
N ARG A 87 -9.05 -14.64 -6.62
CA ARG A 87 -10.03 -14.30 -5.58
C ARG A 87 -9.34 -13.61 -4.40
N ALA A 88 -8.16 -14.05 -4.00
CA ALA A 88 -7.36 -13.41 -2.96
C ALA A 88 -6.95 -11.99 -3.40
N LEU A 89 -6.55 -11.81 -4.66
CA LEU A 89 -6.21 -10.50 -5.21
C LEU A 89 -7.44 -9.56 -5.22
N GLU A 90 -8.58 -10.06 -5.66
CA GLU A 90 -9.85 -9.31 -5.64
C GLU A 90 -10.21 -8.87 -4.22
N ARG A 91 -10.20 -9.79 -3.24
CA ARG A 91 -10.48 -9.48 -1.84
C ARG A 91 -9.55 -8.41 -1.29
N ALA A 92 -8.25 -8.52 -1.55
CA ALA A 92 -7.26 -7.53 -1.13
C ALA A 92 -7.54 -6.16 -1.74
N VAL A 93 -7.78 -6.08 -3.05
CA VAL A 93 -8.11 -4.82 -3.73
C VAL A 93 -9.39 -4.19 -3.18
N VAL A 94 -10.44 -4.98 -2.92
CA VAL A 94 -11.71 -4.50 -2.35
C VAL A 94 -11.50 -3.96 -0.93
N SER A 95 -10.74 -4.64 -0.07
CA SER A 95 -10.46 -4.15 1.27
C SER A 95 -9.60 -2.87 1.27
N VAL A 96 -8.60 -2.78 0.39
CA VAL A 96 -7.79 -1.55 0.23
C VAL A 96 -8.68 -0.38 -0.20
N ARG A 97 -9.59 -0.60 -1.17
CA ARG A 97 -10.56 0.44 -1.59
C ARG A 97 -11.48 0.88 -0.46
N SER A 98 -11.90 -0.06 0.40
CA SER A 98 -12.75 0.25 1.55
C SER A 98 -12.00 1.12 2.57
N ALA A 99 -10.74 0.79 2.87
CA ALA A 99 -9.89 1.62 3.74
C ALA A 99 -9.63 3.01 3.15
N ILE A 100 -9.40 3.13 1.84
CA ILE A 100 -9.26 4.42 1.14
C ILE A 100 -10.52 5.27 1.30
N TRP A 101 -11.68 4.67 1.11
CA TRP A 101 -12.95 5.40 1.21
C TRP A 101 -13.15 5.98 2.61
N ILE A 102 -12.88 5.19 3.65
CA ILE A 102 -12.93 5.65 5.05
C ILE A 102 -11.91 6.78 5.30
N ALA A 103 -10.67 6.60 4.85
CA ALA A 103 -9.62 7.61 5.01
C ALA A 103 -9.98 8.93 4.31
N GLN A 104 -10.68 8.86 3.16
CA GLN A 104 -11.14 10.03 2.44
C GLN A 104 -12.26 10.78 3.21
N ASP A 105 -13.21 10.05 3.78
CA ASP A 105 -14.27 10.60 4.62
C ASP A 105 -13.70 11.32 5.85
N VAL A 106 -12.71 10.69 6.51
CA VAL A 106 -12.02 11.31 7.66
C VAL A 106 -11.20 12.53 7.24
N LEU A 107 -10.51 12.48 6.09
CA LEU A 107 -9.79 13.64 5.55
C LEU A 107 -10.71 14.84 5.34
N ASP A 108 -11.93 14.60 4.86
CA ASP A 108 -12.94 15.66 4.69
C ASP A 108 -13.41 16.22 6.03
N ALA A 109 -13.59 15.36 7.05
CA ALA A 109 -13.96 15.78 8.40
C ALA A 109 -12.89 16.63 9.12
N VAL A 110 -11.59 16.41 8.82
CA VAL A 110 -10.47 17.15 9.45
C VAL A 110 -9.89 18.26 8.58
N ARG A 111 -10.58 18.66 7.50
CA ARG A 111 -10.06 19.60 6.49
C ARG A 111 -9.56 20.93 7.06
N THR A 112 -10.15 21.40 8.16
CA THR A 112 -9.80 22.66 8.84
C THR A 112 -8.64 22.52 9.85
N SER A 113 -8.14 21.31 10.09
CA SER A 113 -7.03 21.02 11.00
C SER A 113 -5.78 20.64 10.20
N PRO A 114 -4.81 21.55 9.99
CA PRO A 114 -3.67 21.31 9.09
C PRO A 114 -2.87 20.04 9.42
N ASP A 115 -2.57 19.80 10.69
CA ASP A 115 -1.77 18.64 11.13
C ASP A 115 -2.52 17.33 10.84
N ARG A 116 -3.79 17.23 11.28
CA ARG A 116 -4.66 16.07 11.03
C ARG A 116 -4.91 15.82 9.55
N ARG A 117 -5.04 16.90 8.76
CA ARG A 117 -5.15 16.80 7.31
C ARG A 117 -3.88 16.20 6.71
N HIS A 118 -2.71 16.61 7.17
CA HIS A 118 -1.43 16.09 6.71
C HIS A 118 -1.27 14.60 7.08
N ASP A 119 -1.63 14.20 8.30
CA ASP A 119 -1.64 12.79 8.71
C ASP A 119 -2.52 11.94 7.79
N MET A 120 -3.75 12.40 7.51
CA MET A 120 -4.64 11.68 6.60
C MET A 120 -4.13 11.62 5.15
N GLN A 121 -3.44 12.64 4.68
CA GLN A 121 -2.80 12.61 3.36
C GLN A 121 -1.67 11.56 3.29
N ARG A 122 -0.91 11.37 4.38
CA ARG A 122 0.13 10.34 4.47
C ARG A 122 -0.49 8.94 4.50
N ILE A 123 -1.54 8.74 5.29
CA ILE A 123 -2.33 7.49 5.31
C ILE A 123 -2.87 7.15 3.90
N LEU A 124 -3.52 8.11 3.23
CA LEU A 124 -4.04 7.92 1.88
C LEU A 124 -2.94 7.61 0.87
N SER A 125 -1.77 8.25 1.00
CA SER A 125 -0.61 7.96 0.15
C SER A 125 -0.15 6.51 0.30
N CYS A 126 -0.06 5.99 1.53
CA CYS A 126 0.29 4.60 1.80
C CYS A 126 -0.74 3.63 1.19
N LEU A 127 -2.03 3.88 1.42
CA LEU A 127 -3.11 3.05 0.87
C LEU A 127 -3.13 3.05 -0.66
N HIS A 128 -2.87 4.20 -1.29
CA HIS A 128 -2.76 4.29 -2.75
C HIS A 128 -1.53 3.59 -3.30
N PHE A 129 -0.41 3.57 -2.56
CA PHE A 129 0.78 2.83 -2.95
C PHE A 129 0.49 1.32 -2.95
N VAL A 130 -0.12 0.80 -1.88
CA VAL A 130 -0.58 -0.61 -1.82
C VAL A 130 -1.49 -0.92 -3.01
N ARG A 131 -2.53 -0.10 -3.26
CA ARG A 131 -3.45 -0.30 -4.37
C ARG A 131 -2.73 -0.36 -5.72
N THR A 132 -1.78 0.55 -5.94
CA THR A 132 -1.02 0.63 -7.19
C THR A 132 -0.16 -0.61 -7.39
N ALA A 133 0.53 -1.08 -6.35
CA ALA A 133 1.34 -2.29 -6.39
C ALA A 133 0.50 -3.56 -6.68
N LEU A 134 -0.71 -3.65 -6.11
CA LEU A 134 -1.63 -4.77 -6.38
C LEU A 134 -2.19 -4.77 -7.81
N LEU A 135 -2.40 -3.58 -8.39
CA LEU A 135 -3.00 -3.44 -9.72
C LEU A 135 -1.97 -3.48 -10.86
N ASP A 136 -0.67 -3.33 -10.55
CA ASP A 136 0.42 -3.38 -11.52
C ASP A 136 0.25 -4.61 -12.44
N LYS A 137 0.31 -4.37 -13.75
CA LYS A 137 0.18 -5.41 -14.78
C LYS A 137 1.29 -6.45 -14.70
N ASP A 138 2.44 -6.04 -14.17
CA ASP A 138 3.62 -6.87 -14.00
C ASP A 138 3.69 -7.46 -12.58
N ALA A 139 2.68 -7.22 -11.73
CA ALA A 139 2.60 -7.86 -10.42
C ALA A 139 2.45 -9.39 -10.56
N PRO A 140 3.08 -10.17 -9.66
CA PRO A 140 3.11 -11.62 -9.75
C PRO A 140 1.80 -12.31 -9.33
N PHE A 141 0.80 -11.54 -8.88
CA PHE A 141 -0.49 -12.04 -8.36
C PHE A 141 -1.46 -12.50 -9.45
N LYS A 142 -1.36 -11.91 -10.64
CA LYS A 142 -2.24 -12.25 -11.76
C LYS A 142 -1.71 -13.54 -12.39
N GLN A 143 -2.46 -14.64 -12.24
CA GLN A 143 -2.19 -15.84 -13.02
C GLN A 143 -2.38 -15.50 -14.50
N ARG A 144 -1.36 -15.82 -15.30
CA ARG A 144 -1.34 -15.64 -16.75
C ARG A 144 -1.93 -16.86 -17.44
#